data_AF-A0A371QIJ9-F1
#
_entry.id   AF-A0A371QIJ9-F1
#
_cell.length_a   1.000
_cell.length_b   1.000
_cell.length_c   1.000
_cell.angle_alpha   90.00
_cell.angle_beta   90.00
_cell.angle_gamma   90.00
#
_symmetry.space_group_name_H-M   'P 1'
#
loop_
_entity.id
_entity.type
_entity.pdbx_description
1 polymer ?
#
loop_
_entity_poly.entity_id
_entity_poly.type
_entity_poly.pdbx_seq_one_letter_code
_entity_poly.pdbx_strand_id
1 'polypeptide(L)'
;MRPVSSSDSALKTPLNEILGYPGNVRILRSMIERQNAMSYSELAERTDISLPGVHKVVNRLLKTGIIAYRGSGKRQLIAAREEHPLFEALSGLFHAEKERVESLHAAIKQEIGKLNPQPLSAWMYGKTAQGKDQYGDPLQIALFGKLISIDPVTDQFKERMAESGIESKYDITIQITGITQADLDENHITLHEGYEMLWGVDPIFFAEGRRGTTGLTTHAELDLQSLQAGKAWAKLIKIYPEIIRRTIRHLEKQVSETESGVKGELTEWKHLLESASLQRLAKFLESEDEKAVRLRQSTPFWQIITEDEREKLQSIIESLAS
;
A
#
# COMPACT_ATOMS: atom_id res chain seq x y z
N MET A 1 -22.74 2.58 27.20
CA MET A 1 -22.47 1.16 27.49
C MET A 1 -22.30 1.01 28.99
N ARG A 2 -23.11 0.18 29.67
CA ARG A 2 -22.96 -0.06 31.13
C ARG A 2 -21.68 -0.87 31.37
N PRO A 3 -20.92 -0.64 32.46
CA PRO A 3 -19.81 -1.52 32.81
C PRO A 3 -20.37 -2.91 33.11
N VAL A 4 -19.77 -3.95 32.54
CA VAL A 4 -20.08 -5.34 32.88
C VAL A 4 -19.73 -5.53 34.35
N SER A 5 -20.71 -5.95 35.17
CA SER A 5 -20.66 -5.89 36.63
C SER A 5 -19.95 -7.08 37.29
N SER A 6 -19.42 -8.02 36.53
CA SER A 6 -18.66 -9.16 37.05
C SER A 6 -17.20 -9.03 36.65
N SER A 7 -16.28 -9.10 37.62
CA SER A 7 -14.87 -9.29 37.30
C SER A 7 -14.71 -10.69 36.74
N ASP A 8 -14.42 -10.80 35.44
CA ASP A 8 -14.21 -12.09 34.81
C ASP A 8 -12.97 -12.79 35.38
N SER A 9 -12.98 -14.13 35.37
CA SER A 9 -11.88 -14.92 35.91
C SER A 9 -10.65 -14.82 34.99
N ALA A 10 -9.58 -14.18 35.47
CA ALA A 10 -8.33 -14.04 34.71
C ALA A 10 -7.74 -15.39 34.25
N LEU A 11 -8.02 -16.48 34.96
CA LEU A 11 -7.58 -17.83 34.58
C LEU A 11 -8.44 -18.45 33.47
N LYS A 12 -9.76 -18.24 33.52
CA LYS A 12 -10.70 -18.88 32.58
C LYS A 12 -10.90 -18.07 31.30
N THR A 13 -10.82 -16.74 31.39
CA THR A 13 -11.12 -15.80 30.30
C THR A 13 -10.04 -14.70 30.20
N PRO A 14 -8.75 -15.07 30.01
CA PRO A 14 -7.64 -14.11 29.97
C PRO A 14 -7.73 -13.12 28.80
N LEU A 15 -8.45 -13.48 27.73
CA LEU A 15 -8.58 -12.64 26.54
C LEU A 15 -9.30 -11.31 26.80
N ASN A 16 -10.13 -11.21 27.84
CA ASN A 16 -10.79 -9.95 28.20
C ASN A 16 -9.77 -8.90 28.67
N GLU A 17 -8.75 -9.33 29.41
CA GLU A 17 -7.65 -8.45 29.83
C GLU A 17 -6.60 -8.24 28.74
N ILE A 18 -6.38 -9.23 27.87
CA ILE A 18 -5.38 -9.17 26.80
C ILE A 18 -5.91 -8.33 25.62
N LEU A 19 -7.11 -8.58 25.12
CA LEU A 19 -7.68 -7.97 23.90
C LEU A 19 -8.79 -6.94 24.18
N GLY A 20 -9.25 -6.80 25.42
CA GLY A 20 -10.39 -5.92 25.75
C GLY A 20 -10.14 -4.43 25.60
N TYR A 21 -8.92 -4.00 25.27
CA TYR A 21 -8.58 -2.59 25.07
C TYR A 21 -7.82 -2.38 23.74
N PRO A 22 -8.19 -1.38 22.91
CA PRO A 22 -7.52 -1.12 21.64
C PRO A 22 -6.00 -0.90 21.75
N GLY A 23 -5.55 -0.24 22.82
CA GLY A 23 -4.12 -0.04 23.08
C GLY A 23 -3.35 -1.34 23.29
N ASN A 24 -3.97 -2.33 23.94
CA ASN A 24 -3.36 -3.65 24.11
C ASN A 24 -3.16 -4.34 22.75
N VAL A 25 -4.21 -4.32 21.92
CA VAL A 25 -4.20 -4.93 20.58
C VAL A 25 -3.10 -4.29 19.71
N ARG A 26 -2.99 -2.95 19.71
CA ARG A 26 -1.95 -2.23 18.95
C ARG A 26 -0.53 -2.61 19.38
N ILE A 27 -0.25 -2.68 20.69
CA ILE A 27 1.07 -3.08 21.19
C ILE A 27 1.36 -4.55 20.86
N LEU A 28 0.41 -5.46 21.08
CA LEU A 28 0.59 -6.88 20.78
C LEU A 28 0.81 -7.12 19.29
N ARG A 29 0.00 -6.50 18.43
CA ARG A 29 0.17 -6.55 16.97
C ARG A 29 1.59 -6.13 16.57
N SER A 30 2.02 -4.94 17.02
CA SER A 30 3.36 -4.43 16.71
C SER A 30 4.48 -5.37 17.17
N MET A 31 4.37 -5.97 18.37
CA MET A 31 5.39 -6.88 18.90
C MET A 31 5.44 -8.23 18.18
N ILE A 32 4.27 -8.82 17.92
CA ILE A 32 4.16 -10.15 17.34
C ILE A 32 4.54 -10.14 15.85
N GLU A 33 4.14 -9.11 15.10
CA GLU A 33 4.51 -8.98 13.68
C GLU A 33 6.03 -8.89 13.46
N ARG A 34 6.76 -8.29 14.41
CA ARG A 34 8.21 -8.06 14.29
C ARG A 34 9.06 -9.10 14.98
N GLN A 35 8.48 -9.90 15.87
CA GLN A 35 9.19 -10.89 16.70
C GLN A 35 10.45 -10.33 17.40
N ASN A 36 10.41 -9.05 17.79
CA ASN A 36 11.56 -8.33 18.33
C ASN A 36 11.21 -7.58 19.62
N ALA A 37 12.20 -7.51 20.52
CA ALA A 37 12.06 -6.76 21.77
C ALA A 37 12.18 -5.24 21.52
N MET A 38 11.22 -4.47 22.03
CA MET A 38 11.10 -3.03 21.77
C MET A 38 11.19 -2.20 23.05
N SER A 39 11.65 -0.97 22.92
CA SER A 39 11.62 0.01 24.00
C SER A 39 10.24 0.68 24.11
N TYR A 40 9.95 1.32 25.25
CA TYR A 40 8.74 2.12 25.42
C TYR A 40 8.59 3.24 24.38
N SER A 41 9.70 3.90 24.02
CA SER A 41 9.70 4.96 23.01
C SER A 41 9.41 4.43 21.61
N GLU A 42 9.98 3.28 21.25
CA GLU A 42 9.70 2.63 19.97
C GLU A 42 8.23 2.18 19.88
N LEU A 43 7.66 1.65 20.96
CA LEU A 43 6.24 1.32 21.01
C LEU A 43 5.36 2.55 20.86
N ALA A 44 5.71 3.68 21.47
CA ALA A 44 4.95 4.92 21.36
C ALA A 44 4.91 5.43 19.91
N GLU A 45 6.09 5.48 19.26
CA GLU A 45 6.24 5.89 17.87
C GLU A 45 5.44 4.99 16.91
N ARG A 46 5.48 3.67 17.12
CA ARG A 46 4.85 2.70 16.21
C ARG A 46 3.34 2.54 16.37
N THR A 47 2.82 2.75 17.57
CA THR A 47 1.41 2.45 17.86
C THR A 47 0.50 3.67 17.86
N ASP A 48 1.09 4.86 17.66
CA ASP A 48 0.44 6.16 17.83
C ASP A 48 -0.22 6.29 19.23
N ILE A 49 0.45 5.73 20.23
CA ILE A 49 0.05 5.82 21.64
C ILE A 49 1.05 6.72 22.34
N SER A 50 0.55 7.68 23.13
CA SER A 50 1.43 8.53 23.94
C SER A 50 2.32 7.70 24.86
N LEU A 51 3.55 8.15 25.11
CA LEU A 51 4.50 7.43 25.96
C LEU A 51 3.91 7.05 27.34
N PRO A 52 3.18 7.94 28.07
CA PRO A 52 2.49 7.56 29.30
C PRO A 52 1.41 6.48 29.10
N GLY A 53 0.71 6.52 27.96
CA GLY A 53 -0.27 5.51 27.57
C GLY A 53 0.37 4.14 27.34
N VAL A 54 1.51 4.09 26.64
CA VAL A 54 2.30 2.87 26.44
C VAL A 54 2.71 2.28 27.78
N HIS A 55 3.24 3.08 28.70
CA HIS A 55 3.59 2.61 30.05
C HIS A 55 2.39 1.92 30.75
N LYS A 56 1.21 2.51 30.66
CA LYS A 56 -0.01 1.95 31.26
C LYS A 56 -0.42 0.63 30.60
N VAL A 57 -0.38 0.55 29.26
CA VAL A 57 -0.75 -0.66 28.51
C VAL A 57 0.26 -1.79 28.76
N VAL A 58 1.56 -1.51 28.69
CA VAL A 58 2.62 -2.49 28.96
C VAL A 58 2.49 -3.03 30.39
N ASN A 59 2.29 -2.16 31.39
CA ASN A 59 2.09 -2.62 32.77
C ASN A 59 0.87 -3.53 32.92
N ARG A 60 -0.20 -3.33 32.14
CA ARG A 60 -1.35 -4.23 32.12
C ARG A 60 -0.99 -5.57 31.47
N LEU A 61 -0.38 -5.54 30.29
CA LEU A 61 -0.02 -6.75 29.55
C LEU A 61 1.04 -7.58 30.28
N LEU A 62 1.99 -6.97 31.00
CA LEU A 62 2.95 -7.67 31.86
C LEU A 62 2.25 -8.50 32.94
N LYS A 63 1.16 -7.99 33.54
CA LYS A 63 0.38 -8.73 34.54
C LYS A 63 -0.31 -9.96 33.98
N THR A 64 -0.64 -9.97 32.68
CA THR A 64 -1.21 -11.14 32.00
C THR A 64 -0.16 -12.20 31.66
N GLY A 65 1.12 -11.82 31.67
CA GLY A 65 2.22 -12.72 31.31
C GLY A 65 2.38 -12.99 29.82
N ILE A 66 1.61 -12.34 28.94
CA ILE A 66 1.75 -12.45 27.47
C ILE A 66 2.98 -11.71 26.93
N ILE A 67 3.47 -10.71 27.66
CA ILE A 67 4.73 -10.02 27.38
C ILE A 67 5.66 -10.13 28.58
N ALA A 68 6.96 -9.95 28.36
CA ALA A 68 7.96 -9.82 29.40
C ALA A 68 9.09 -8.89 29.01
N TYR A 69 9.86 -8.48 30.01
CA TYR A 69 11.13 -7.81 29.79
C TYR A 69 12.14 -8.80 29.20
N ARG A 70 12.87 -8.38 28.16
CA ARG A 70 14.03 -9.10 27.63
C ARG A 70 15.30 -8.26 27.79
N GLY A 71 16.35 -8.91 28.28
CA GLY A 71 17.68 -8.32 28.49
C GLY A 71 17.98 -7.93 29.94
N SER A 72 19.28 -7.80 30.26
CA SER A 72 19.80 -7.36 31.55
C SER A 72 20.58 -6.05 31.37
N GLY A 73 20.02 -4.90 31.75
CA GLY A 73 20.70 -3.60 31.62
C GLY A 73 19.79 -2.38 31.86
N LYS A 74 20.32 -1.16 31.61
CA LYS A 74 19.61 0.13 31.80
C LYS A 74 18.46 0.39 30.81
N ARG A 75 18.43 -0.30 29.67
CA ARG A 75 17.32 -0.22 28.70
C ARG A 75 16.49 -1.49 28.81
N GLN A 76 15.33 -1.38 29.44
CA GLN A 76 14.36 -2.48 29.49
C GLN A 76 13.66 -2.60 28.14
N LEU A 77 13.97 -3.66 27.40
CA LEU A 77 13.23 -4.02 26.20
C LEU A 77 12.08 -4.94 26.60
N ILE A 78 10.99 -4.88 25.85
CA ILE A 78 9.76 -5.62 26.08
C ILE A 78 9.49 -6.46 24.85
N ALA A 79 9.23 -7.74 25.04
CA ALA A 79 8.87 -8.66 23.96
C ALA A 79 7.62 -9.45 24.32
N ALA A 80 6.91 -9.91 23.29
CA ALA A 80 5.94 -10.98 23.45
C ALA A 80 6.63 -12.26 23.91
N ARG A 81 5.97 -13.05 24.77
CA ARG A 81 6.47 -14.33 25.24
C ARG A 81 6.00 -15.45 24.32
N GLU A 82 6.90 -15.94 23.49
CA GLU A 82 6.65 -17.06 22.58
C GLU A 82 6.21 -18.33 23.31
N GLU A 83 6.70 -18.56 24.54
CA GLU A 83 6.33 -19.73 25.34
C GLU A 83 4.95 -19.59 26.01
N HIS A 84 4.27 -18.45 25.84
CA HIS A 84 2.95 -18.25 26.42
C HIS A 84 1.91 -19.10 25.67
N PRO A 85 0.99 -19.83 26.35
CA PRO A 85 0.04 -20.75 25.70
C PRO A 85 -0.87 -20.13 24.63
N LEU A 86 -1.10 -18.81 24.68
CA LEU A 86 -1.91 -18.07 23.72
C LEU A 86 -1.12 -17.38 22.61
N PHE A 87 0.21 -17.47 22.60
CA PHE A 87 1.05 -16.73 21.65
C PHE A 87 0.75 -17.11 20.20
N GLU A 88 0.78 -18.40 19.87
CA GLU A 88 0.52 -18.88 18.50
C GLU A 88 -0.89 -18.50 18.00
N ALA A 89 -1.90 -18.61 18.87
CA ALA A 89 -3.27 -18.22 18.50
C ALA A 89 -3.38 -16.71 18.21
N LEU A 90 -2.74 -15.86 19.03
CA LEU A 90 -2.71 -14.42 18.81
C LEU A 90 -1.91 -14.06 17.54
N SER A 91 -0.80 -14.74 17.30
CA SER A 91 -0.01 -14.60 16.07
C SER A 91 -0.82 -14.94 14.84
N GLY A 92 -1.54 -16.07 14.86
CA GLY A 92 -2.46 -16.44 13.78
C GLY A 92 -3.57 -15.41 13.54
N LEU A 93 -4.12 -14.81 14.59
CA LEU A 93 -5.14 -13.76 14.45
C LEU A 93 -4.59 -12.49 13.78
N PHE A 94 -3.42 -12.00 14.19
CA PHE A 94 -2.80 -10.82 13.58
C PHE A 94 -2.32 -11.09 12.16
N HIS A 95 -1.85 -12.31 11.88
CA HIS A 95 -1.51 -12.72 10.53
C HIS A 95 -2.75 -12.72 9.62
N ALA A 96 -3.86 -13.34 10.06
CA ALA A 96 -5.11 -13.36 9.32
C ALA A 96 -5.69 -11.95 9.11
N GLU A 97 -5.55 -11.05 10.09
CA GLU A 97 -5.94 -9.63 9.96
C GLU A 97 -5.18 -8.96 8.80
N LYS A 98 -3.87 -9.16 8.73
CA LYS A 98 -3.02 -8.62 7.66
C LYS A 98 -3.36 -9.23 6.30
N GLU A 99 -3.45 -10.56 6.23
CA GLU A 99 -3.81 -11.29 5.01
C GLU A 99 -5.16 -10.86 4.46
N ARG A 100 -6.13 -10.54 5.34
CA ARG A 100 -7.45 -10.04 4.94
C ARG A 100 -7.35 -8.74 4.15
N VAL A 101 -6.50 -7.79 4.57
CA VAL A 101 -6.30 -6.51 3.86
C VAL A 101 -5.54 -6.74 2.55
N GLU A 102 -4.46 -7.52 2.59
CA GLU A 102 -3.68 -7.85 1.38
C GLU A 102 -4.55 -8.54 0.31
N SER A 103 -5.41 -9.48 0.74
CA SER A 103 -6.35 -10.19 -0.14
C SER A 103 -7.44 -9.28 -0.72
N LEU A 104 -7.92 -8.30 0.05
CA LEU A 104 -8.86 -7.30 -0.45
C LEU A 104 -8.21 -6.44 -1.54
N HIS A 105 -7.01 -5.92 -1.29
CA HIS A 105 -6.29 -5.09 -2.26
C HIS A 105 -5.98 -5.89 -3.52
N ALA A 106 -5.54 -7.15 -3.38
CA ALA A 106 -5.28 -8.03 -4.52
C ALA A 106 -6.54 -8.29 -5.35
N ALA A 107 -7.70 -8.55 -4.72
CA ALA A 107 -8.96 -8.78 -5.41
C ALA A 107 -9.42 -7.54 -6.20
N ILE A 108 -9.32 -6.34 -5.61
CA ILE A 108 -9.64 -5.08 -6.29
C ILE A 108 -8.72 -4.88 -7.50
N LYS A 109 -7.41 -5.08 -7.33
CA LYS A 109 -6.43 -4.97 -8.42
C LYS A 109 -6.71 -5.95 -9.56
N GLN A 110 -7.14 -7.16 -9.22
CA GLN A 110 -7.51 -8.17 -10.21
C GLN A 110 -8.72 -7.74 -11.03
N GLU A 111 -9.74 -7.13 -10.43
CA GLU A 111 -10.90 -6.61 -11.16
C GLU A 111 -10.54 -5.40 -12.04
N ILE A 112 -9.68 -4.50 -11.57
CA ILE A 112 -9.18 -3.38 -12.38
C ILE A 112 -8.42 -3.89 -13.62
N GLY A 113 -7.58 -4.92 -13.46
CA GLY A 113 -6.81 -5.50 -14.56
C GLY A 113 -7.66 -6.15 -15.66
N LYS A 114 -8.92 -6.50 -15.36
CA LYS A 114 -9.89 -7.07 -16.33
C LYS A 114 -10.68 -6.02 -17.10
N LEU A 115 -10.52 -4.73 -16.79
CA LEU A 115 -11.19 -3.64 -17.50
C LEU A 115 -10.65 -3.49 -18.92
N ASN A 116 -11.53 -3.15 -19.86
CA ASN A 116 -11.15 -2.89 -21.24
C ASN A 116 -12.00 -1.75 -21.82
N PRO A 117 -11.42 -0.56 -22.10
CA PRO A 117 -10.00 -0.22 -21.94
C PRO A 117 -9.58 -0.13 -20.47
N GLN A 118 -8.31 -0.41 -20.19
CA GLN A 118 -7.76 -0.24 -18.83
C GLN A 118 -7.66 1.25 -18.47
N PRO A 119 -7.90 1.62 -17.20
CA PRO A 119 -7.65 2.97 -16.73
C PRO A 119 -6.15 3.29 -16.76
N LEU A 120 -5.82 4.57 -16.95
CA LEU A 120 -4.44 5.07 -16.89
C LEU A 120 -3.88 5.02 -15.47
N SER A 121 -4.77 5.22 -14.48
CA SER A 121 -4.44 5.15 -13.07
C SER A 121 -5.65 4.77 -12.25
N ALA A 122 -5.44 4.07 -11.13
CA ALA A 122 -6.44 3.87 -10.11
C ALA A 122 -5.81 3.90 -8.71
N TRP A 123 -6.49 4.54 -7.77
CA TRP A 123 -6.00 4.68 -6.40
C TRP A 123 -7.14 4.71 -5.39
N MET A 124 -6.84 4.32 -4.15
CA MET A 124 -7.70 4.52 -2.99
C MET A 124 -7.39 5.88 -2.37
N TYR A 125 -8.41 6.58 -1.91
CA TYR A 125 -8.26 7.87 -1.24
C TYR A 125 -9.21 8.00 -0.05
N GLY A 126 -9.11 9.11 0.66
CA GLY A 126 -9.95 9.42 1.81
C GLY A 126 -9.52 8.68 3.08
N LYS A 127 -10.47 8.47 4.00
CA LYS A 127 -10.18 7.99 5.35
C LYS A 127 -9.50 6.62 5.37
N THR A 128 -9.88 5.71 4.47
CA THR A 128 -9.31 4.35 4.41
C THR A 128 -7.84 4.38 4.00
N ALA A 129 -7.49 5.17 2.98
CA ALA A 129 -6.09 5.34 2.58
C ALA A 129 -5.23 5.99 3.68
N GLN A 130 -5.85 6.78 4.56
CA GLN A 130 -5.19 7.38 5.73
C GLN A 130 -5.18 6.49 6.97
N GLY A 131 -5.83 5.31 6.96
CA GLY A 131 -6.01 4.44 8.13
C GLY A 131 -6.85 5.05 9.25
N LYS A 132 -7.78 5.95 8.91
CA LYS A 132 -8.68 6.68 9.83
C LYS A 132 -10.16 6.33 9.63
N ASP A 133 -10.45 5.34 8.80
CA ASP A 133 -11.79 4.85 8.54
C ASP A 133 -12.41 4.19 9.77
N GLN A 134 -13.74 4.16 9.78
CA GLN A 134 -14.55 3.47 10.77
C GLN A 134 -15.42 2.41 10.09
N TYR A 135 -15.95 1.46 10.87
CA TYR A 135 -16.90 0.49 10.35
C TYR A 135 -18.08 1.19 9.67
N GLY A 136 -18.34 0.81 8.41
CA GLY A 136 -19.37 1.40 7.58
C GLY A 136 -18.94 2.62 6.76
N ASP A 137 -17.73 3.18 6.98
CA ASP A 137 -17.17 4.16 6.03
C ASP A 137 -16.89 3.46 4.69
N PRO A 138 -17.25 4.07 3.54
CA PRO A 138 -17.02 3.46 2.24
C PRO A 138 -15.53 3.53 1.85
N LEU A 139 -15.05 2.47 1.21
CA LEU A 139 -13.77 2.46 0.53
C LEU A 139 -13.89 3.27 -0.77
N GLN A 140 -13.14 4.37 -0.86
CA GLN A 140 -13.20 5.27 -2.01
C GLN A 140 -12.10 4.93 -3.02
N ILE A 141 -12.50 4.66 -4.26
CA ILE A 141 -11.60 4.34 -5.37
C ILE A 141 -11.81 5.34 -6.49
N ALA A 142 -10.72 5.92 -6.96
CA ALA A 142 -10.68 6.77 -8.13
C ALA A 142 -10.18 5.95 -9.33
N LEU A 143 -10.82 6.11 -10.48
CA LEU A 143 -10.32 5.67 -11.77
C LEU A 143 -10.00 6.89 -12.61
N PHE A 144 -8.81 6.93 -13.21
CA PHE A 144 -8.42 7.99 -14.11
C PHE A 144 -8.24 7.47 -15.54
N GLY A 145 -8.79 8.22 -16.49
CA GLY A 145 -8.74 7.88 -17.91
C GLY A 145 -9.19 9.05 -18.78
N LYS A 146 -9.31 8.79 -20.09
CA LYS A 146 -9.75 9.82 -21.04
C LYS A 146 -11.23 10.13 -20.82
N LEU A 147 -11.61 11.40 -21.01
CA LEU A 147 -12.99 11.89 -20.84
C LEU A 147 -14.05 11.05 -21.59
N ILE A 148 -13.73 10.60 -22.80
CA ILE A 148 -14.66 9.82 -23.65
C ILE A 148 -14.82 8.37 -23.14
N SER A 149 -13.83 7.85 -22.40
CA SER A 149 -13.80 6.45 -21.97
C SER A 149 -14.04 6.27 -20.48
N ILE A 150 -13.98 7.32 -19.66
CA ILE A 150 -13.97 7.14 -18.20
C ILE A 150 -15.32 6.73 -17.63
N ASP A 151 -16.44 7.28 -18.13
CA ASP A 151 -17.77 6.89 -17.64
C ASP A 151 -18.09 5.42 -17.97
N PRO A 152 -17.90 4.94 -19.22
CA PRO A 152 -18.10 3.53 -19.52
C PRO A 152 -17.18 2.59 -18.73
N VAL A 153 -15.92 2.97 -18.50
CA VAL A 153 -14.97 2.17 -17.70
C VAL A 153 -15.37 2.16 -16.23
N THR A 154 -15.85 3.29 -15.71
CA THR A 154 -16.33 3.41 -14.33
C THR A 154 -17.57 2.57 -14.10
N ASP A 155 -18.53 2.59 -15.03
CA ASP A 155 -19.74 1.78 -14.93
C ASP A 155 -19.44 0.29 -15.11
N GLN A 156 -18.56 -0.08 -16.04
CA GLN A 156 -18.05 -1.45 -16.17
C GLN A 156 -17.39 -1.92 -14.86
N PHE A 157 -16.61 -1.05 -14.20
CA PHE A 157 -15.96 -1.42 -12.95
C PHE A 157 -16.97 -1.58 -11.81
N LYS A 158 -17.98 -0.71 -11.71
CA LYS A 158 -19.07 -0.87 -10.74
C LYS A 158 -19.81 -2.19 -10.91
N GLU A 159 -20.18 -2.54 -12.14
CA GLU A 159 -20.85 -3.82 -12.44
C GLU A 159 -19.98 -5.01 -12.04
N ARG A 160 -18.70 -4.99 -12.40
CA ARG A 160 -17.74 -6.05 -12.00
C ARG A 160 -17.58 -6.17 -10.50
N MET A 161 -17.48 -5.05 -9.79
CA MET A 161 -17.36 -5.06 -8.34
C MET A 161 -18.62 -5.65 -7.68
N ALA A 162 -19.81 -5.34 -8.20
CA ALA A 162 -21.06 -5.95 -7.75
C ALA A 162 -21.10 -7.47 -8.03
N GLU A 163 -20.64 -7.92 -9.19
CA GLU A 163 -20.60 -9.34 -9.56
C GLU A 163 -19.52 -10.15 -8.83
N SER A 164 -18.41 -9.51 -8.47
CA SER A 164 -17.26 -10.17 -7.81
C SER A 164 -17.56 -10.71 -6.42
N GLY A 165 -18.61 -10.20 -5.77
CA GLY A 165 -18.94 -10.49 -4.37
C GLY A 165 -17.95 -9.92 -3.35
N ILE A 166 -17.00 -9.06 -3.75
CA ILE A 166 -16.00 -8.47 -2.86
C ILE A 166 -16.67 -7.69 -1.72
N GLU A 167 -17.64 -6.82 -2.01
CA GLU A 167 -18.35 -6.02 -1.00
C GLU A 167 -19.00 -6.92 0.06
N SER A 168 -19.73 -7.95 -0.36
CA SER A 168 -20.37 -8.89 0.56
C SER A 168 -19.38 -9.77 1.31
N LYS A 169 -18.29 -10.22 0.68
CA LYS A 169 -17.28 -11.08 1.31
C LYS A 169 -16.54 -10.35 2.43
N TYR A 170 -16.24 -9.07 2.23
CA TYR A 170 -15.45 -8.27 3.16
C TYR A 170 -16.30 -7.38 4.07
N ASP A 171 -17.61 -7.34 3.88
CA ASP A 171 -18.57 -6.48 4.58
C ASP A 171 -18.19 -4.99 4.50
N ILE A 172 -18.00 -4.52 3.27
CA ILE A 172 -17.60 -3.14 2.95
C ILE A 172 -18.46 -2.57 1.83
N THR A 173 -18.55 -1.25 1.76
CA THR A 173 -19.09 -0.53 0.61
C THR A 173 -17.95 0.11 -0.17
N ILE A 174 -17.98 0.01 -1.49
CA ILE A 174 -16.94 0.53 -2.39
C ILE A 174 -17.57 1.63 -3.25
N GLN A 175 -17.08 2.85 -3.07
CA GLN A 175 -17.47 3.99 -3.88
C GLN A 175 -16.46 4.20 -4.99
N ILE A 176 -16.92 4.10 -6.25
CA ILE A 176 -16.08 4.26 -7.43
C ILE A 176 -16.40 5.60 -8.10
N THR A 177 -15.35 6.41 -8.30
CA THR A 177 -15.42 7.73 -8.95
C THR A 177 -14.55 7.73 -10.19
N GLY A 178 -15.14 8.08 -11.34
CA GLY A 178 -14.39 8.40 -12.56
C GLY A 178 -13.81 9.80 -12.46
N ILE A 179 -12.52 9.94 -12.72
CA ILE A 179 -11.78 11.20 -12.66
C ILE A 179 -11.19 11.47 -14.05
N THR A 180 -11.45 12.67 -14.56
CA THR A 180 -10.88 13.17 -15.81
C THR A 180 -9.69 14.09 -15.51
N GLN A 181 -8.98 14.51 -16.57
CA GLN A 181 -7.91 15.50 -16.40
C GLN A 181 -8.42 16.81 -15.79
N ALA A 182 -9.61 17.27 -16.17
CA ALA A 182 -10.18 18.49 -15.61
C ALA A 182 -10.45 18.35 -14.10
N ASP A 183 -10.90 17.18 -13.67
CA ASP A 183 -11.16 16.90 -12.26
C ASP A 183 -9.87 16.85 -11.44
N LEU A 184 -8.76 16.34 -12.00
CA LEU A 184 -7.45 16.36 -11.35
C LEU A 184 -6.90 17.78 -11.19
N ASP A 185 -7.11 18.62 -12.20
CA ASP A 185 -6.66 20.01 -12.20
C ASP A 185 -7.48 20.86 -11.20
N GLU A 186 -8.79 20.61 -11.06
CA GLU A 186 -9.69 21.31 -10.14
C GLU A 186 -9.63 20.76 -8.70
N ASN A 187 -9.50 19.45 -8.53
CA ASN A 187 -9.52 18.76 -7.24
C ASN A 187 -8.13 18.29 -6.80
N HIS A 188 -7.19 19.23 -6.66
CA HIS A 188 -5.92 19.00 -5.95
C HIS A 188 -6.08 18.33 -4.55
N ILE A 189 -7.29 18.31 -4.01
CA ILE A 189 -7.67 17.77 -2.69
C ILE A 189 -7.45 16.25 -2.58
N THR A 190 -7.63 15.44 -3.65
CA THR A 190 -7.48 13.97 -3.53
C THR A 190 -6.02 13.48 -3.47
N LEU A 191 -5.06 14.34 -3.86
CA LEU A 191 -3.65 13.98 -3.92
C LEU A 191 -2.86 14.41 -2.67
N HIS A 192 -3.28 15.50 -2.01
CA HIS A 192 -2.55 16.05 -0.86
C HIS A 192 -2.87 15.35 0.48
N GLU A 193 -3.99 14.64 0.59
CA GLU A 193 -4.41 13.99 1.83
C GLU A 193 -3.96 12.52 1.97
N GLY A 194 -3.07 12.06 1.08
CA GLY A 194 -2.60 10.68 1.03
C GLY A 194 -3.54 9.75 0.27
N TYR A 195 -2.96 8.93 -0.62
CA TYR A 195 -3.65 7.92 -1.41
C TYR A 195 -2.79 6.67 -1.52
N GLU A 196 -3.41 5.53 -1.80
CA GLU A 196 -2.72 4.27 -2.05
C GLU A 196 -2.97 3.79 -3.48
N MET A 197 -1.89 3.53 -4.21
CA MET A 197 -1.96 3.10 -5.61
C MET A 197 -2.51 1.68 -5.75
N LEU A 198 -3.54 1.56 -6.59
CA LEU A 198 -4.09 0.27 -7.00
C LEU A 198 -3.58 -0.14 -8.38
N TRP A 199 -3.50 0.79 -9.33
CA TRP A 199 -3.17 0.48 -10.71
C TRP A 199 -2.51 1.65 -11.45
N GLY A 200 -1.65 1.35 -12.42
CA GLY A 200 -1.17 2.31 -13.40
C GLY A 200 -0.19 3.36 -12.88
N VAL A 201 -0.16 4.51 -13.57
CA VAL A 201 0.77 5.62 -13.31
C VAL A 201 0.25 6.45 -12.14
N ASP A 202 1.14 6.96 -11.29
CA ASP A 202 0.72 7.78 -10.16
C ASP A 202 -0.02 9.06 -10.63
N PRO A 203 -1.18 9.40 -10.03
CA PRO A 203 -1.99 10.52 -10.44
C PRO A 203 -1.29 11.90 -10.37
N ILE A 204 -0.24 12.06 -9.55
CA ILE A 204 0.55 13.30 -9.46
C ILE A 204 1.16 13.67 -10.82
N PHE A 205 1.57 12.67 -11.61
CA PHE A 205 2.16 12.92 -12.93
C PHE A 205 1.20 13.58 -13.91
N PHE A 206 -0.10 13.33 -13.76
CA PHE A 206 -1.11 13.95 -14.61
C PHE A 206 -1.46 15.37 -14.13
N ALA A 207 -1.41 15.62 -12.81
CA ALA A 207 -1.70 16.94 -12.23
C ALA A 207 -0.61 17.99 -12.53
N GLU A 208 0.67 17.60 -12.59
CA GLU A 208 1.79 18.53 -12.80
C GLU A 208 2.02 18.91 -14.28
N GLY A 209 1.48 18.13 -15.23
CA GLY A 209 1.72 18.26 -16.67
C GLY A 209 1.15 19.51 -17.35
N ARG A 210 0.43 20.39 -16.63
CA ARG A 210 -0.29 21.54 -17.21
C ARG A 210 -0.03 22.91 -16.58
N ARG A 211 1.07 23.10 -15.83
CA ARG A 211 1.51 24.48 -15.54
C ARG A 211 1.85 25.31 -16.80
N GLY A 212 1.83 24.70 -18.00
CA GLY A 212 1.70 25.42 -19.26
C GLY A 212 0.79 24.68 -20.24
N THR A 213 -0.18 25.42 -20.80
CA THR A 213 -0.99 25.13 -22.01
C THR A 213 -2.24 24.25 -21.87
N THR A 214 -3.37 24.90 -22.08
CA THR A 214 -4.69 24.34 -22.35
C THR A 214 -4.73 23.69 -23.73
N GLY A 215 -4.92 22.37 -23.79
CA GLY A 215 -5.06 21.66 -25.07
C GLY A 215 -5.25 20.15 -24.88
N LEU A 216 -6.17 19.57 -25.63
CA LEU A 216 -6.49 18.14 -25.66
C LEU A 216 -5.23 17.29 -25.85
N THR A 217 -4.92 16.45 -24.85
CA THR A 217 -3.70 15.65 -24.80
C THR A 217 -3.76 14.53 -25.83
N THR A 218 -2.90 14.59 -26.85
CA THR A 218 -2.82 13.57 -27.90
C THR A 218 -2.12 12.30 -27.40
N HIS A 219 -2.31 11.15 -28.07
CA HIS A 219 -1.60 9.89 -27.74
C HIS A 219 -0.07 10.06 -27.69
N ALA A 220 0.46 10.97 -28.51
CA ALA A 220 1.88 11.31 -28.54
C ALA A 220 2.37 11.99 -27.26
N GLU A 221 1.53 12.78 -26.59
CA GLU A 221 1.88 13.47 -25.34
C GLU A 221 1.91 12.50 -24.14
N LEU A 222 1.04 11.48 -24.13
CA LEU A 222 1.05 10.42 -23.11
C LEU A 222 2.28 9.50 -23.24
N ASP A 223 2.69 9.16 -24.46
CA ASP A 223 3.94 8.42 -24.70
C ASP A 223 5.16 9.25 -24.28
N LEU A 224 5.13 10.56 -24.54
CA LEU A 224 6.19 11.49 -24.14
C LEU A 224 6.29 11.60 -22.60
N GLN A 225 5.17 11.60 -21.89
CA GLN A 225 5.12 11.60 -20.42
C GLN A 225 5.58 10.26 -19.81
N SER A 226 5.15 9.12 -20.37
CA SER A 226 5.66 7.80 -19.98
C SER A 226 7.18 7.70 -20.18
N LEU A 227 7.70 8.29 -21.26
CA LEU A 227 9.12 8.37 -21.54
C LEU A 227 9.86 9.27 -20.55
N GLN A 228 9.28 10.39 -20.14
CA GLN A 228 9.84 11.26 -19.09
C GLN A 228 9.92 10.54 -17.73
N ALA A 229 8.86 9.83 -17.34
CA ALA A 229 8.88 8.99 -16.15
C ALA A 229 9.94 7.88 -16.25
N GLY A 230 10.07 7.24 -17.42
CA GLY A 230 11.12 6.27 -17.72
C GLY A 230 12.54 6.85 -17.54
N LYS A 231 12.78 8.07 -18.03
CA LYS A 231 14.06 8.79 -17.85
C LYS A 231 14.34 9.12 -16.38
N ALA A 232 13.32 9.52 -15.63
CA ALA A 232 13.46 9.79 -14.20
C ALA A 232 13.82 8.51 -13.41
N TRP A 233 13.12 7.41 -13.70
CA TRP A 233 13.44 6.09 -13.14
C TRP A 233 14.84 5.60 -13.50
N ALA A 234 15.26 5.78 -14.75
CA ALA A 234 16.59 5.44 -15.20
C ALA A 234 17.68 6.21 -14.44
N LYS A 235 17.44 7.48 -14.13
CA LYS A 235 18.32 8.31 -13.28
C LYS A 235 18.29 7.85 -11.83
N LEU A 236 17.11 7.59 -11.26
CA LEU A 236 16.97 7.18 -9.87
C LEU A 236 17.65 5.83 -9.60
N ILE A 237 17.43 4.84 -10.48
CA ILE A 237 18.01 3.50 -10.33
C ILE A 237 19.54 3.51 -10.50
N LYS A 238 20.11 4.49 -11.23
CA LYS A 238 21.56 4.72 -11.26
C LYS A 238 22.11 5.23 -9.92
N ILE A 239 21.30 5.99 -9.17
CA ILE A 239 21.66 6.53 -7.84
C ILE A 239 21.45 5.47 -6.75
N TYR A 240 20.33 4.74 -6.81
CA TYR A 240 19.89 3.74 -5.84
C TYR A 240 19.71 2.36 -6.49
N PRO A 241 20.80 1.64 -6.81
CA PRO A 241 20.73 0.34 -7.50
C PRO A 241 20.03 -0.77 -6.69
N GLU A 242 19.93 -0.63 -5.38
CA GLU A 242 19.24 -1.54 -4.46
C GLU A 242 17.73 -1.60 -4.68
N ILE A 243 17.14 -0.60 -5.34
CA ILE A 243 15.74 -0.60 -5.81
C ILE A 243 15.49 -1.86 -6.64
N ILE A 244 16.43 -2.26 -7.50
CA ILE A 244 16.30 -3.45 -8.35
C ILE A 244 16.14 -4.71 -7.50
N ARG A 245 16.99 -4.91 -6.47
CA ARG A 245 16.95 -6.10 -5.62
C ARG A 245 15.68 -6.17 -4.75
N ARG A 246 15.17 -5.02 -4.31
CA ARG A 246 13.88 -4.95 -3.59
C ARG A 246 12.71 -5.27 -4.53
N THR A 247 12.75 -4.74 -5.76
CA THR A 247 11.75 -5.01 -6.79
C THR A 247 11.71 -6.49 -7.16
N ILE A 248 12.86 -7.14 -7.38
CA ILE A 248 12.92 -8.58 -7.68
C ILE A 248 12.26 -9.40 -6.56
N ARG A 249 12.61 -9.16 -5.30
CA ARG A 249 12.01 -9.86 -4.14
C ARG A 249 10.51 -9.65 -4.04
N HIS A 250 10.04 -8.44 -4.35
CA HIS A 250 8.62 -8.11 -4.37
C HIS A 250 7.87 -8.84 -5.49
N LEU A 251 8.45 -8.86 -6.70
CA LEU A 251 7.92 -9.59 -7.85
C LEU A 251 7.94 -11.11 -7.63
N GLU A 252 8.92 -11.65 -6.91
CA GLU A 252 8.97 -13.07 -6.55
C GLU A 252 7.78 -13.49 -5.69
N LYS A 253 7.46 -12.69 -4.68
CA LYS A 253 6.28 -12.91 -3.84
C LYS A 253 5.00 -12.82 -4.69
N GLN A 254 4.84 -11.76 -5.49
CA GLN A 254 3.64 -11.54 -6.31
C GLN A 254 3.44 -12.60 -7.41
N VAL A 255 4.50 -13.04 -8.10
CA VAL A 255 4.41 -14.06 -9.15
C VAL A 255 4.08 -15.45 -8.59
N SER A 256 4.47 -15.72 -7.34
CA SER A 256 4.11 -16.97 -6.65
C SER A 256 2.64 -17.03 -6.20
N GLU A 257 2.01 -15.87 -6.00
CA GLU A 257 0.67 -15.72 -5.45
C GLU A 257 -0.43 -15.48 -6.51
N THR A 258 -0.09 -15.31 -7.80
CA THR A 258 -1.05 -14.88 -8.85
C THR A 258 -1.37 -15.97 -9.90
N GLU A 259 -2.65 -16.32 -10.05
CA GLU A 259 -3.14 -17.24 -11.10
C GLU A 259 -3.58 -16.49 -12.39
N SER A 260 -2.66 -16.47 -13.37
CA SER A 260 -2.85 -16.15 -14.81
C SER A 260 -3.27 -14.73 -15.23
N GLY A 261 -2.93 -14.37 -16.49
CA GLY A 261 -3.13 -13.05 -17.10
C GLY A 261 -2.01 -12.05 -16.79
N VAL A 262 -1.98 -11.53 -15.56
CA VAL A 262 -1.01 -10.52 -15.05
C VAL A 262 0.40 -11.11 -14.86
N LYS A 263 0.50 -12.44 -14.81
CA LYS A 263 1.76 -13.19 -14.69
C LYS A 263 2.74 -12.88 -15.82
N GLY A 264 2.26 -12.59 -17.04
CA GLY A 264 3.12 -12.37 -18.20
C GLY A 264 4.04 -11.16 -18.04
N GLU A 265 3.47 -10.00 -17.70
CA GLU A 265 4.21 -8.74 -17.59
C GLU A 265 5.09 -8.70 -16.34
N LEU A 266 4.60 -9.24 -15.20
CA LEU A 266 5.40 -9.35 -13.98
C LEU A 266 6.59 -10.32 -14.16
N THR A 267 6.40 -11.43 -14.88
CA THR A 267 7.48 -12.36 -15.21
C THR A 267 8.48 -11.73 -16.18
N GLU A 268 8.00 -10.93 -17.13
CA GLU A 268 8.84 -10.21 -18.08
C GLU A 268 9.67 -9.11 -17.40
N TRP A 269 9.07 -8.37 -16.46
CA TRP A 269 9.78 -7.43 -15.59
C TRP A 269 10.83 -8.15 -14.74
N LYS A 270 10.46 -9.25 -14.09
CA LYS A 270 11.40 -10.05 -13.29
C LYS A 270 12.59 -10.51 -14.14
N HIS A 271 12.33 -11.12 -15.30
CA HIS A 271 13.38 -11.55 -16.21
C HIS A 271 14.27 -10.38 -16.67
N LEU A 272 13.69 -9.22 -16.96
CA LEU A 272 14.46 -8.03 -17.35
C LEU A 272 15.37 -7.56 -16.20
N LEU A 273 14.87 -7.51 -14.97
CA LEU A 273 15.62 -7.07 -13.80
C LEU A 273 16.71 -8.06 -13.38
N GLU A 274 16.52 -9.36 -13.62
CA GLU A 274 17.51 -10.40 -13.33
C GLU A 274 18.60 -10.53 -14.40
N SER A 275 18.25 -10.32 -15.68
CA SER A 275 19.15 -10.57 -16.82
C SER A 275 19.83 -9.32 -17.37
N ALA A 276 19.27 -8.13 -17.19
CA ALA A 276 19.83 -6.89 -17.72
C ALA A 276 20.86 -6.26 -16.76
N SER A 277 21.98 -5.78 -17.32
CA SER A 277 22.85 -4.88 -16.58
C SER A 277 22.14 -3.55 -16.28
N LEU A 278 22.58 -2.84 -15.23
CA LEU A 278 22.04 -1.53 -14.85
C LEU A 278 21.97 -0.54 -16.02
N GLN A 279 23.00 -0.54 -16.88
CA GLN A 279 23.09 0.31 -18.06
C GLN A 279 22.06 -0.08 -19.13
N ARG A 280 21.83 -1.39 -19.32
CA ARG A 280 20.85 -1.91 -20.27
C ARG A 280 19.42 -1.66 -19.79
N LEU A 281 19.17 -1.80 -18.48
CA LEU A 281 17.88 -1.48 -17.86
C LEU A 281 17.56 0.02 -17.96
N ALA A 282 18.53 0.89 -17.65
CA ALA A 282 18.36 2.32 -17.80
C ALA A 282 18.07 2.71 -19.27
N LYS A 283 18.82 2.14 -20.22
CA LYS A 283 18.59 2.37 -21.65
C LYS A 283 17.21 1.85 -22.10
N PHE A 284 16.75 0.74 -21.53
CA PHE A 284 15.41 0.20 -21.79
C PHE A 284 14.31 1.14 -21.30
N LEU A 285 14.43 1.67 -20.08
CA LEU A 285 13.48 2.65 -19.52
C LEU A 285 13.42 3.94 -20.34
N GLU A 286 14.54 4.32 -20.95
CA GLU A 286 14.65 5.47 -21.85
C GLU A 286 14.25 5.15 -23.31
N SER A 287 13.92 3.90 -23.66
CA SER A 287 13.66 3.49 -25.04
C SER A 287 12.22 3.74 -25.50
N GLU A 288 12.04 4.10 -26.77
CA GLU A 288 10.72 4.24 -27.40
C GLU A 288 10.23 2.93 -28.05
N ASP A 289 10.96 1.83 -27.89
CA ASP A 289 10.55 0.52 -28.41
C ASP A 289 9.19 0.10 -27.85
N GLU A 290 8.34 -0.51 -28.67
CA GLU A 290 6.97 -0.94 -28.32
C GLU A 290 6.91 -1.77 -27.03
N LYS A 291 7.89 -2.67 -26.84
CA LYS A 291 8.05 -3.46 -25.61
C LYS A 291 8.38 -2.61 -24.38
N ALA A 292 9.20 -1.58 -24.54
CA ALA A 292 9.56 -0.66 -23.46
C ALA A 292 8.40 0.27 -23.09
N VAL A 293 7.68 0.77 -24.09
CA VAL A 293 6.45 1.56 -23.90
C VAL A 293 5.42 0.77 -23.10
N ARG A 294 5.11 -0.47 -23.52
CA ARG A 294 4.15 -1.34 -22.81
C ARG A 294 4.60 -1.63 -21.38
N LEU A 295 5.85 -2.08 -21.17
CA LEU A 295 6.31 -2.43 -19.83
C LEU A 295 6.38 -1.22 -18.88
N ARG A 296 6.69 -0.01 -19.38
CA ARG A 296 6.66 1.21 -18.54
C ARG A 296 5.29 1.52 -17.97
N GLN A 297 4.21 1.13 -18.64
CA GLN A 297 2.84 1.34 -18.14
C GLN A 297 2.55 0.51 -16.88
N SER A 298 3.30 -0.57 -16.65
CA SER A 298 3.16 -1.48 -15.52
C SER A 298 4.35 -1.40 -14.53
N THR A 299 5.06 -0.26 -14.47
CA THR A 299 6.34 -0.13 -13.76
C THR A 299 6.24 -0.54 -12.27
N PRO A 300 6.97 -1.56 -11.81
CA PRO A 300 6.79 -2.12 -10.46
C PRO A 300 7.56 -1.39 -9.34
N PHE A 301 8.43 -0.43 -9.69
CA PHE A 301 9.35 0.20 -8.74
C PHE A 301 8.65 1.03 -7.64
N TRP A 302 7.46 1.57 -7.93
CA TRP A 302 6.72 2.42 -7.01
C TRP A 302 6.38 1.74 -5.68
N GLN A 303 6.18 0.43 -5.69
CA GLN A 303 5.72 -0.33 -4.53
C GLN A 303 6.85 -0.62 -3.53
N ILE A 304 8.11 -0.30 -3.87
CA ILE A 304 9.29 -0.73 -3.11
C ILE A 304 10.26 0.39 -2.73
N ILE A 305 10.07 1.62 -3.23
CA ILE A 305 10.93 2.76 -2.91
C ILE A 305 10.64 3.31 -1.51
N THR A 306 11.66 3.87 -0.86
CA THR A 306 11.52 4.58 0.42
C THR A 306 11.03 6.01 0.22
N GLU A 307 10.70 6.70 1.31
CA GLU A 307 10.30 8.11 1.26
C GLU A 307 11.43 9.00 0.70
N ASP A 308 12.67 8.83 1.17
CA ASP A 308 13.84 9.56 0.65
C ASP A 308 14.04 9.36 -0.87
N GLU A 309 13.80 8.14 -1.36
CA GLU A 309 13.91 7.81 -2.78
C GLU A 309 12.78 8.43 -3.60
N ARG A 310 11.57 8.52 -3.01
CA ARG A 310 10.41 9.18 -3.59
C ARG A 310 10.66 10.69 -3.74
N GLU A 311 11.14 11.34 -2.69
CA GLU A 311 11.54 12.75 -2.73
C GLU A 311 12.64 13.00 -3.77
N LYS A 312 13.63 12.11 -3.86
CA LYS A 312 14.70 12.23 -4.84
C LYS A 312 14.21 12.05 -6.27
N LEU A 313 13.28 11.10 -6.48
CA LEU A 313 12.64 10.89 -7.76
C LEU A 313 11.87 12.13 -8.20
N GLN A 314 11.13 12.76 -7.28
CA GLN A 314 10.40 14.00 -7.53
C GLN A 314 11.34 15.13 -7.95
N SER A 315 12.45 15.33 -7.24
CA SER A 315 13.49 16.30 -7.62
C SER A 315 14.08 16.04 -9.02
N ILE A 316 14.26 14.78 -9.41
CA ILE A 316 14.77 14.41 -10.74
C ILE A 316 13.74 14.72 -11.84
N ILE A 317 12.45 14.54 -11.54
CA ILE A 317 11.35 14.83 -12.45
C ILE A 317 11.25 16.34 -12.67
N GLU A 318 11.29 17.14 -11.61
CA GLU A 318 11.31 18.61 -11.69
C GLU A 318 12.47 19.12 -12.56
N SER A 319 13.64 18.50 -12.44
CA SER A 319 14.83 18.85 -13.23
C SER A 319 14.74 18.41 -14.70
N LEU A 320 13.83 17.52 -15.06
CA LEU A 320 13.63 17.03 -16.42
C LEU A 320 12.50 17.77 -17.16
N ALA A 321 11.63 18.44 -16.40
CA ALA A 321 10.55 19.30 -16.89
C ALA A 321 10.99 20.76 -17.12
N SER A 322 12.13 21.17 -16.53
CA SER A 322 12.80 22.47 -16.74
C SER A 322 13.69 22.46 -17.98
#